data_AF-A0A5J5K8V1-F1
#
_entry.id   AF-A0A5J5K8V1-F1
#
_cell.length_a   1.000
_cell.length_b   1.000
_cell.length_c   1.000
_cell.angle_alpha   90.00
_cell.angle_beta   90.00
_cell.angle_gamma   90.00
#
_symmetry.space_group_name_H-M   'P 1'
#
loop_
_entity.id
_entity.type
_entity.pdbx_description
1 polymer ?
#
loop_
_entity_poly.entity_id
_entity_poly.type
_entity_poly.pdbx_seq_one_letter_code
_entity_poly.pdbx_strand_id
1 'polypeptide(L)'
;MTFGVLPAHKDRRVRPSLTCVLGPPGAGKTTFTTRAAASLGGSVFRIRHAFQNHQHVLTDDLRKTSDELGWLDDRAVEQVLRVTFEQGQFATGPYPVLLDNFPGTVDQLRLLHRLTTRHSIPLRVLELTTDDARLADRVWRRRVCPGCEPDRHAPADVRAGAEPTCGRCGGPVIVRESDRPEVNRLRLRRYQSNCRQIGSAARAWGLPYRQVDATPPPDEVYREAIRAFDWNGAEPVAFSAT
;
A
#
# COMPACT_ATOMS: atom_id res chain seq x y z
N MET A 1 24.69 10.57 22.68
CA MET A 1 24.00 9.28 22.78
C MET A 1 23.89 8.72 21.37
N THR A 2 24.74 7.73 21.09
CA THR A 2 24.99 7.20 19.74
C THR A 2 23.89 6.20 19.41
N PHE A 3 23.12 6.47 18.35
CA PHE A 3 22.12 5.53 17.84
C PHE A 3 22.83 4.31 17.29
N GLY A 4 22.64 3.15 17.93
CA GLY A 4 23.18 1.87 17.49
C GLY A 4 22.62 1.50 16.13
N VAL A 5 23.51 1.41 15.13
CA VAL A 5 23.23 0.78 13.85
C VAL A 5 23.01 -0.72 14.12
N LEU A 6 21.81 -1.21 13.84
CA LEU A 6 21.50 -2.65 13.88
C LEU A 6 22.48 -3.39 12.95
N PRO A 7 23.03 -4.55 13.36
CA PRO A 7 23.99 -5.27 12.53
C PRO A 7 23.31 -5.74 11.24
N ALA A 8 23.94 -5.45 10.11
CA ALA A 8 23.54 -5.98 8.82
C ALA A 8 23.62 -7.51 8.86
N HIS A 9 22.47 -8.18 8.92
CA HIS A 9 22.38 -9.63 8.80
C HIS A 9 22.86 -10.05 7.39
N LYS A 10 24.10 -10.53 7.32
CA LYS A 10 24.84 -10.83 6.07
C LYS A 10 24.44 -12.12 5.34
N ASP A 11 23.35 -12.81 5.72
CA ASP A 11 23.11 -14.17 5.20
C ASP A 11 21.64 -14.56 4.96
N ARG A 12 20.82 -13.62 4.46
CA ARG A 12 19.54 -13.96 3.82
C ARG A 12 19.68 -13.61 2.35
N ARG A 13 19.50 -14.59 1.45
CA ARG A 13 19.33 -14.34 0.01
C ARG A 13 18.00 -13.59 -0.19
N VAL A 14 17.97 -12.29 0.13
CA VAL A 14 16.79 -11.47 -0.08
C VAL A 14 16.55 -11.43 -1.59
N ARG A 15 15.34 -11.76 -2.02
CA ARG A 15 14.92 -11.73 -3.43
C ARG A 15 13.86 -10.66 -3.59
N PRO A 16 13.85 -9.92 -4.72
CA PRO A 16 12.81 -8.95 -4.99
C PRO A 16 11.45 -9.65 -4.92
N SER A 17 10.48 -9.02 -4.28
CA SER A 17 9.10 -9.50 -4.25
C SER A 17 8.13 -8.33 -4.27
N LEU A 18 6.93 -8.57 -4.79
CA LEU A 18 5.85 -7.59 -4.84
C LEU A 18 4.74 -8.02 -3.90
N THR A 19 4.36 -7.11 -3.00
CA THR A 19 3.24 -7.34 -2.09
C THR A 19 2.18 -6.26 -2.29
N CYS A 20 1.03 -6.68 -2.82
CA CYS A 20 -0.16 -5.85 -2.90
C CYS A 20 -0.74 -5.64 -1.51
N VAL A 21 -0.93 -4.39 -1.08
CA VAL A 21 -1.57 -4.08 0.21
C VAL A 21 -2.92 -3.41 -0.03
N LEU A 22 -3.97 -4.17 0.23
CA LEU A 22 -5.37 -3.84 -0.01
C LEU A 22 -6.12 -3.69 1.32
N GLY A 23 -7.35 -3.17 1.25
CA GLY A 23 -8.18 -2.92 2.43
C GLY A 23 -9.01 -1.64 2.30
N PRO A 24 -10.03 -1.45 3.15
CA PRO A 24 -10.95 -0.32 3.07
C PRO A 24 -10.25 1.01 3.38
N PRO A 25 -10.79 2.16 2.91
CA PRO A 25 -10.30 3.48 3.31
C PRO A 25 -10.31 3.62 4.85
N GLY A 26 -9.17 3.96 5.46
CA GLY A 26 -9.05 4.04 6.92
C GLY A 26 -8.45 2.80 7.59
N ALA A 27 -8.24 1.69 6.88
CA ALA A 27 -7.64 0.47 7.44
C ALA A 27 -6.14 0.56 7.79
N GLY A 28 -5.49 1.73 7.65
CA GLY A 28 -4.08 1.90 8.02
C GLY A 28 -3.05 1.42 6.99
N LYS A 29 -3.44 1.15 5.75
CA LYS A 29 -2.57 0.63 4.68
C LYS A 29 -1.28 1.43 4.47
N THR A 30 -1.37 2.75 4.32
CA THR A 30 -0.19 3.62 4.14
C THR A 30 0.73 3.61 5.37
N THR A 31 0.15 3.58 6.57
CA THR A 31 0.92 3.44 7.82
C THR A 31 1.67 2.11 7.84
N PHE A 32 1.00 1.02 7.47
CA PHE A 32 1.61 -0.30 7.37
C PHE A 32 2.71 -0.35 6.30
N THR A 33 2.43 0.08 5.07
CA THR A 33 3.39 -0.02 3.95
C THR A 33 4.64 0.79 4.18
N THR A 34 4.52 2.04 4.67
CA THR A 34 5.68 2.88 5.01
C THR A 34 6.52 2.25 6.11
N ARG A 35 5.89 1.71 7.16
CA ARG A 35 6.62 1.04 8.26
C ARG A 35 7.30 -0.25 7.79
N ALA A 36 6.58 -1.09 7.05
CA ALA A 36 7.07 -2.36 6.54
C ALA A 36 8.23 -2.15 5.57
N ALA A 37 8.12 -1.21 4.63
CA ALA A 37 9.23 -0.83 3.75
C ALA A 37 10.48 -0.43 4.56
N ALA A 38 10.34 0.47 5.53
CA ALA A 38 11.46 0.90 6.37
C ALA A 38 12.11 -0.26 7.14
N SER A 39 11.30 -1.17 7.68
CA SER A 39 11.79 -2.32 8.47
C SER A 39 12.45 -3.43 7.64
N LEU A 40 11.97 -3.64 6.41
CA LEU A 40 12.41 -4.71 5.52
C LEU A 40 13.53 -4.25 4.56
N GLY A 41 13.94 -2.97 4.64
CA GLY A 41 14.84 -2.36 3.65
C GLY A 41 14.20 -2.21 2.26
N GLY A 42 12.87 -2.31 2.18
CA GLY A 42 12.10 -2.27 0.95
C GLY A 42 11.68 -0.87 0.54
N SER A 43 10.83 -0.80 -0.50
CA SER A 43 10.27 0.45 -1.00
C SER A 43 8.74 0.41 -1.08
N VAL A 44 8.12 1.58 -1.07
CA VAL A 44 6.67 1.73 -1.29
C VAL A 44 6.43 2.22 -2.69
N PHE A 45 5.65 1.48 -3.47
CA PHE A 45 5.15 1.90 -4.77
C PHE A 45 3.73 2.44 -4.64
N ARG A 46 3.48 3.58 -5.29
CA ARG A 46 2.17 4.20 -5.42
C ARG A 46 1.91 4.52 -6.88
N ILE A 47 0.84 3.95 -7.44
CA ILE A 47 0.56 4.08 -8.87
C ILE A 47 0.37 5.54 -9.32
N ARG A 48 -0.22 6.41 -8.48
CA ARG A 48 -0.39 7.83 -8.82
C ARG A 48 0.94 8.58 -8.93
N HIS A 49 1.87 8.31 -8.03
CA HIS A 49 3.20 8.92 -8.08
C HIS A 49 3.96 8.42 -9.32
N ALA A 50 3.91 7.12 -9.61
CA ALA A 50 4.48 6.57 -10.83
C ALA A 50 3.84 7.17 -12.10
N PHE A 51 2.51 7.31 -12.12
CA PHE A 51 1.77 7.94 -13.22
C PHE A 51 2.22 9.39 -13.47
N GLN A 52 2.40 10.19 -12.42
CA GLN A 52 2.90 11.57 -12.52
C GLN A 52 4.32 11.62 -13.08
N ASN A 53 5.21 10.72 -12.64
CA ASN A 53 6.60 10.70 -13.11
C ASN A 53 6.76 10.15 -14.54
N HIS A 54 5.80 9.35 -14.99
CA HIS A 54 5.85 8.67 -16.29
C HIS A 54 4.82 9.17 -17.30
N GLN A 55 4.30 10.40 -17.15
CA GLN A 55 3.35 10.98 -18.12
C GLN A 55 3.91 11.06 -19.56
N HIS A 56 5.23 11.10 -19.71
CA HIS A 56 5.89 11.13 -21.02
C HIS A 56 5.65 9.87 -21.86
N VAL A 57 5.36 8.72 -21.25
CA VAL A 57 5.08 7.46 -21.98
C VAL A 57 3.61 7.27 -22.32
N LEU A 58 2.74 8.13 -21.79
CA LEU A 58 1.29 8.07 -22.00
C LEU A 58 0.89 8.87 -23.24
N THR A 59 -0.07 8.34 -24.00
CA THR A 59 -0.79 9.10 -25.02
C THR A 59 -1.66 10.18 -24.39
N ASP A 60 -2.00 11.22 -25.15
CA ASP A 60 -2.71 12.39 -24.62
C ASP A 60 -4.09 12.05 -24.03
N ASP A 61 -4.78 11.05 -24.57
CA ASP A 61 -6.05 10.54 -24.05
C ASP A 61 -5.90 9.81 -22.71
N LEU A 62 -4.72 9.24 -22.42
CA LEU A 62 -4.42 8.50 -21.18
C LEU A 62 -3.77 9.36 -20.10
N ARG A 63 -3.29 10.57 -20.43
CA ARG A 63 -2.68 11.51 -19.46
C ARG A 63 -3.68 12.13 -18.49
N LYS A 64 -4.98 12.06 -18.80
CA LYS A 64 -6.05 12.63 -17.99
C LYS A 64 -6.97 11.53 -17.50
N THR A 65 -7.43 11.66 -16.26
CA THR A 65 -8.51 10.82 -15.72
C THR A 65 -9.81 11.62 -15.73
N SER A 66 -10.87 11.01 -16.25
CA SER A 66 -12.25 11.53 -16.17
C SER A 66 -13.03 10.92 -14.99
N ASP A 67 -12.44 10.00 -14.23
CA ASP A 67 -13.09 9.35 -13.08
C ASP A 67 -13.12 10.32 -11.90
N GLU A 68 -14.29 10.46 -11.27
CA GLU A 68 -14.52 11.41 -10.17
C GLU A 68 -13.66 11.13 -8.92
N LEU A 69 -13.20 9.89 -8.74
CA LEU A 69 -12.27 9.50 -7.68
C LEU A 69 -10.81 9.51 -8.16
N GLY A 70 -10.59 10.00 -9.38
CA GLY A 70 -9.31 10.08 -10.07
C GLY A 70 -8.72 8.73 -10.45
N TRP A 71 -9.53 7.69 -10.62
CA TRP A 71 -9.04 6.36 -11.02
C TRP A 71 -8.33 6.41 -12.38
N LEU A 72 -7.25 5.66 -12.52
CA LEU A 72 -6.48 5.63 -13.75
C LEU A 72 -7.04 4.58 -14.70
N ASP A 73 -7.06 4.87 -16.00
CA ASP A 73 -7.40 3.89 -17.05
C ASP A 73 -6.40 2.72 -16.98
N ASP A 74 -6.90 1.48 -17.09
CA ASP A 74 -6.07 0.29 -16.97
C ASP A 74 -4.99 0.21 -18.07
N ARG A 75 -5.21 0.81 -19.25
CA ARG A 75 -4.19 0.97 -20.30
C ARG A 75 -3.06 1.91 -19.87
N ALA A 76 -3.41 3.00 -19.19
CA ALA A 76 -2.42 3.93 -18.65
C ALA A 76 -1.63 3.28 -17.51
N VAL A 77 -2.31 2.54 -16.64
CA VAL A 77 -1.68 1.73 -15.59
C VAL A 77 -0.71 0.72 -16.22
N GLU A 78 -1.11 0.03 -17.29
CA GLU A 78 -0.23 -0.92 -17.98
C GLU A 78 1.07 -0.26 -18.48
N GLN A 79 0.96 0.86 -19.19
CA GLN A 79 2.14 1.58 -19.70
C GLN A 79 3.06 2.03 -18.56
N VAL A 80 2.49 2.57 -17.48
CA VAL A 80 3.26 2.99 -16.29
C VAL A 80 3.93 1.81 -15.61
N LEU A 81 3.23 0.69 -15.39
CA LEU A 81 3.82 -0.49 -14.74
C LEU A 81 4.96 -1.09 -15.56
N ARG A 82 4.81 -1.14 -16.89
CA ARG A 82 5.88 -1.63 -17.78
C ARG A 82 7.12 -0.75 -17.67
N VAL A 83 6.98 0.56 -17.72
CA VAL A 83 8.11 1.48 -17.60
C VAL A 83 8.72 1.38 -16.20
N THR A 84 7.91 1.38 -15.14
CA THR A 84 8.42 1.34 -13.77
C THR A 84 9.10 0.02 -13.42
N PHE A 85 8.58 -1.14 -13.84
CA PHE A 85 9.11 -2.44 -13.44
C PHE A 85 9.98 -3.13 -14.51
N GLU A 86 9.68 -2.99 -15.81
CA GLU A 86 10.48 -3.61 -16.88
C GLU A 86 11.66 -2.70 -17.31
N GLN A 87 11.44 -1.40 -17.53
CA GLN A 87 12.48 -0.49 -18.07
C GLN A 87 13.29 0.23 -16.98
N GLY A 88 12.66 0.57 -15.85
CA GLY A 88 13.30 1.14 -14.69
C GLY A 88 14.07 0.13 -13.84
N GLN A 89 14.10 -1.14 -14.25
CA GLN A 89 14.35 -2.33 -13.41
C GLN A 89 13.38 -2.37 -12.21
N PHE A 90 13.27 -3.50 -11.54
CA PHE A 90 12.73 -3.59 -10.17
C PHE A 90 13.67 -2.84 -9.18
N ALA A 91 14.13 -1.63 -9.55
CA ALA A 91 15.35 -0.97 -9.09
C ALA A 91 15.19 -0.42 -7.67
N THR A 92 15.43 -1.29 -6.70
CA THR A 92 16.27 -0.95 -5.54
C THR A 92 17.12 -2.12 -5.05
N GLY A 93 17.14 -3.24 -5.79
CA GLY A 93 17.97 -4.40 -5.46
C GLY A 93 17.14 -5.56 -4.88
N PRO A 94 17.68 -6.33 -3.92
CA PRO A 94 17.09 -7.59 -3.49
C PRO A 94 15.83 -7.45 -2.61
N TYR A 95 15.34 -6.24 -2.37
CA TYR A 95 14.38 -5.93 -1.30
C TYR A 95 12.91 -5.96 -1.76
N PRO A 96 11.95 -6.18 -0.85
CA PRO A 96 10.53 -6.20 -1.18
C PRO A 96 9.98 -4.81 -1.59
N VAL A 97 9.04 -4.81 -2.53
CA VAL A 97 8.27 -3.63 -2.95
C VAL A 97 6.82 -3.80 -2.49
N LEU A 98 6.34 -2.85 -1.70
CA LEU A 98 4.97 -2.83 -1.19
C LEU A 98 4.11 -1.89 -2.04
N LEU A 99 3.04 -2.43 -2.64
CA LEU A 99 2.12 -1.67 -3.48
C LEU A 99 1.00 -1.09 -2.60
N ASP A 100 1.07 0.21 -2.31
CA ASP A 100 0.14 0.89 -1.40
C ASP A 100 -1.16 1.27 -2.12
N ASN A 101 -2.29 0.66 -1.71
CA ASN A 101 -3.61 0.78 -2.34
C ASN A 101 -3.67 0.27 -3.80
N PHE A 102 -2.88 -0.74 -4.16
CA PHE A 102 -2.83 -1.29 -5.51
C PHE A 102 -2.64 -2.82 -5.49
N PRO A 103 -3.27 -3.58 -6.40
CA PRO A 103 -4.18 -3.18 -7.48
C PRO A 103 -5.59 -2.83 -6.97
N GLY A 104 -6.39 -2.14 -7.78
CA GLY A 104 -7.80 -1.90 -7.47
C GLY A 104 -8.79 -2.49 -8.48
N THR A 105 -8.33 -3.24 -9.48
CA THR A 105 -9.17 -4.10 -10.34
C THR A 105 -8.53 -5.49 -10.50
N VAL A 106 -9.32 -6.47 -10.94
CA VAL A 106 -8.81 -7.81 -11.27
C VAL A 106 -7.85 -7.76 -12.46
N ASP A 107 -8.09 -6.87 -13.42
CA ASP A 107 -7.23 -6.72 -14.61
C ASP A 107 -5.86 -6.15 -14.25
N GLN A 108 -5.80 -5.22 -13.30
CA GLN A 108 -4.54 -4.74 -12.72
C GLN A 108 -3.79 -5.87 -11.97
N LEU A 109 -4.49 -6.72 -11.21
CA LEU A 109 -3.86 -7.90 -10.58
C LEU A 109 -3.34 -8.87 -11.65
N ARG A 110 -4.10 -9.12 -12.72
CA ARG A 110 -3.69 -9.99 -13.83
C ARG A 110 -2.43 -9.45 -14.50
N LEU A 111 -2.37 -8.14 -14.72
CA LEU A 111 -1.20 -7.48 -15.26
C LEU A 111 0.03 -7.67 -14.37
N LEU A 112 -0.09 -7.38 -13.07
CA LEU A 112 0.98 -7.64 -12.10
C LEU A 112 1.43 -9.09 -12.15
N HIS A 113 0.49 -10.04 -12.15
CA HIS A 113 0.80 -11.47 -12.18
C HIS A 113 1.59 -11.86 -13.43
N ARG A 114 1.20 -11.37 -14.61
CA ARG A 114 1.96 -11.60 -15.86
C ARG A 114 3.38 -11.04 -15.77
N LEU A 115 3.52 -9.80 -15.30
CA LEU A 115 4.83 -9.15 -15.15
C LEU A 115 5.70 -9.93 -14.17
N THR A 116 5.18 -10.28 -12.99
CA THR A 116 5.93 -10.99 -11.97
C THR A 116 6.34 -12.40 -12.41
N THR A 117 5.45 -13.13 -13.09
CA THR A 117 5.74 -14.47 -13.61
C THR A 117 6.83 -14.44 -14.67
N ARG A 118 6.79 -13.47 -15.60
CA ARG A 118 7.82 -13.28 -16.63
C ARG A 118 9.21 -13.08 -16.02
N HIS A 119 9.30 -12.43 -14.87
CA HIS A 119 10.55 -12.09 -14.19
C HIS A 119 10.89 -13.01 -13.00
N SER A 120 10.13 -14.08 -12.76
CA SER A 120 10.32 -14.99 -11.61
C SER A 120 10.31 -14.28 -10.25
N ILE A 121 9.45 -13.27 -10.11
CA ILE A 121 9.31 -12.46 -8.89
C ILE A 121 8.07 -12.93 -8.13
N PRO A 122 8.16 -13.22 -6.82
CA PRO A 122 6.99 -13.56 -6.03
C PRO A 122 6.01 -12.38 -5.95
N LEU A 123 4.73 -12.66 -6.22
CA LEU A 123 3.62 -11.73 -6.04
C LEU A 123 2.70 -12.25 -4.93
N ARG A 124 2.32 -11.37 -4.00
CA ARG A 124 1.44 -11.71 -2.86
C ARG A 124 0.39 -10.62 -2.65
N VAL A 125 -0.71 -10.96 -1.99
CA VAL A 125 -1.79 -10.03 -1.67
C VAL A 125 -2.10 -10.07 -0.17
N LEU A 126 -1.79 -8.97 0.51
CA LEU A 126 -2.21 -8.70 1.88
C LEU A 126 -3.47 -7.82 1.85
N GLU A 127 -4.54 -8.26 2.49
CA GLU A 127 -5.71 -7.44 2.74
C GLU A 127 -5.82 -7.12 4.23
N LEU A 128 -5.82 -5.82 4.56
CA LEU A 128 -6.16 -5.33 5.88
C LEU A 128 -7.67 -5.17 5.99
N THR A 129 -8.30 -5.86 6.94
CA THR A 129 -9.74 -5.78 7.21
C THR A 129 -10.00 -5.14 8.56
N THR A 130 -11.17 -4.57 8.79
CA THR A 130 -11.57 -4.00 10.09
C THR A 130 -13.08 -3.73 10.03
N ASP A 131 -13.73 -3.62 11.18
CA ASP A 131 -15.16 -3.31 11.22
C ASP A 131 -15.49 -1.88 10.75
N ASP A 132 -16.73 -1.69 10.28
CA ASP A 132 -17.21 -0.43 9.72
C ASP A 132 -17.21 0.73 10.73
N ALA A 133 -17.46 0.44 12.02
CA ALA A 133 -17.50 1.46 13.07
C ALA A 133 -16.10 2.04 13.32
N ARG A 134 -15.07 1.18 13.36
CA ARG A 134 -13.66 1.57 13.47
C ARG A 134 -13.19 2.32 12.22
N LEU A 135 -13.62 1.90 11.03
CA LEU A 135 -13.31 2.63 9.80
C LEU A 135 -13.89 4.04 9.83
N ALA A 136 -15.16 4.17 10.21
CA ALA A 136 -15.82 5.46 10.34
C ALA A 136 -15.11 6.36 11.36
N ASP A 137 -14.78 5.85 12.55
CA ASP A 137 -14.05 6.61 13.57
C ASP A 137 -12.66 7.06 13.09
N ARG A 138 -11.89 6.16 12.46
CA ARG A 138 -10.57 6.48 11.90
C ARG A 138 -10.64 7.54 10.81
N VAL A 139 -11.59 7.42 9.88
CA VAL A 139 -11.80 8.40 8.80
C VAL A 139 -12.21 9.75 9.40
N TRP A 140 -13.13 9.75 10.36
CA TRP A 140 -13.62 10.95 11.03
C TRP A 140 -12.53 11.71 11.80
N ARG A 141 -11.68 10.98 12.53
CA ARG A 141 -10.59 11.57 13.34
C ARG A 141 -9.36 11.95 12.53
N ARG A 142 -9.16 11.33 11.36
CA ARG A 142 -7.95 11.56 10.57
C ARG A 142 -7.83 13.02 10.17
N ARG A 143 -6.64 13.55 10.40
CA ARG A 143 -6.21 14.84 9.89
C ARG A 143 -4.92 14.66 9.12
N VAL A 144 -4.64 15.59 8.22
CA VAL A 144 -3.42 15.62 7.41
C VAL A 144 -2.78 17.00 7.54
N CYS A 145 -1.46 17.06 7.46
CA CYS A 145 -0.70 18.30 7.55
C CYS A 145 -0.12 18.64 6.18
N PRO A 146 -0.62 19.68 5.49
CA PRO A 146 -0.11 20.08 4.18
C PRO A 146 1.38 20.47 4.19
N GLY A 147 1.88 20.96 5.33
CA GLY A 147 3.29 21.35 5.47
C GLY A 147 4.24 20.18 5.68
N CYS A 148 3.82 19.13 6.40
CA CYS A 148 4.67 17.95 6.64
C CYS A 148 4.56 16.89 5.56
N GLU A 149 3.40 16.79 4.90
CA GLU A 149 3.14 15.77 3.90
C GLU A 149 2.22 16.34 2.81
N PRO A 150 2.81 16.98 1.78
CA PRO A 150 2.05 17.70 0.75
C PRO A 150 1.04 16.82 0.00
N ASP A 151 1.35 15.52 -0.16
CA ASP A 151 0.50 14.54 -0.83
C ASP A 151 -0.68 14.04 0.03
N ARG A 152 -0.70 14.41 1.32
CA ARG A 152 -1.82 14.16 2.27
C ARG A 152 -2.24 12.68 2.33
N HIS A 153 -1.31 11.75 2.13
CA HIS A 153 -1.49 10.32 2.26
C HIS A 153 -1.45 9.83 3.71
N ALA A 154 -0.52 10.33 4.51
CA ALA A 154 -0.28 9.87 5.87
C ALA A 154 -1.06 10.70 6.90
N PRO A 155 -1.63 10.09 7.95
CA PRO A 155 -2.25 10.84 9.03
C PRO A 155 -1.19 11.72 9.72
N ALA A 156 -1.57 12.95 10.04
CA ALA A 156 -0.77 13.83 10.88
C ALA A 156 -0.81 13.35 12.33
N ASP A 157 0.28 13.56 13.05
CA ASP A 157 0.26 13.63 14.51
C ASP A 157 -0.49 14.91 14.91
N VAL A 158 -1.54 14.80 15.71
CA VAL A 158 -2.46 15.90 16.04
C VAL A 158 -2.35 16.22 17.52
N ARG A 159 -2.02 17.48 17.83
CA ARG A 159 -2.18 18.03 19.17
C ARG A 159 -3.60 18.56 19.31
N ALA A 160 -4.33 18.03 20.29
CA ALA A 160 -5.69 18.44 20.57
C ALA A 160 -5.74 19.87 21.14
N GLY A 161 -6.80 20.60 20.82
CA GLY A 161 -7.04 21.99 21.23
C GLY A 161 -8.25 22.56 20.50
N ALA A 162 -8.63 23.80 20.83
CA ALA A 162 -9.70 24.51 20.12
C ALA A 162 -9.38 24.64 18.62
N GLU A 163 -8.10 24.87 18.30
CA GLU A 163 -7.54 24.79 16.96
C GLU A 163 -6.51 23.65 16.93
N PRO A 164 -6.86 22.47 16.39
CA PRO A 164 -5.92 21.35 16.34
C PRO A 164 -4.74 21.68 15.43
N THR A 165 -3.53 21.34 15.88
CA THR A 165 -2.27 21.60 15.17
C THR A 165 -1.44 20.34 14.96
N CYS A 166 -0.49 20.41 14.04
CA CYS A 166 0.42 19.31 13.77
C CYS A 166 1.42 19.15 14.91
N GLY A 167 1.51 17.96 15.49
CA GLY A 167 2.51 17.63 16.51
C GLY A 167 3.95 17.76 16.04
N ARG A 168 4.19 17.66 14.72
CA ARG A 168 5.53 17.75 14.11
C ARG A 168 5.99 19.17 13.82
N CYS A 169 5.18 19.98 13.13
CA CYS A 169 5.59 21.33 12.70
C CYS A 169 4.83 22.48 13.38
N GLY A 170 3.81 22.18 14.19
CA GLY A 170 2.95 23.20 14.80
C GLY A 170 1.96 23.88 13.84
N GLY A 171 2.05 23.63 12.53
CA GLY A 171 1.14 24.18 11.53
C GLY A 171 -0.28 23.62 11.59
N PRO A 172 -1.22 24.20 10.82
CA PRO A 172 -2.61 23.75 10.81
C PRO A 172 -2.75 22.34 10.24
N VAL A 173 -3.71 21.59 10.77
CA VAL A 173 -4.13 20.30 10.19
C VAL A 173 -5.52 20.42 9.62
N ILE A 174 -5.77 19.70 8.53
CA ILE A 174 -7.05 19.74 7.81
C ILE A 174 -7.66 18.35 7.71
N VAL A 175 -8.97 18.30 7.42
CA VAL A 175 -9.63 17.07 7.00
C VAL A 175 -9.08 16.69 5.61
N ARG A 176 -8.79 15.40 5.41
CA ARG A 176 -8.34 14.91 4.11
C ARG A 176 -9.51 14.91 3.14
N GLU A 177 -9.29 15.40 1.91
CA GLU A 177 -10.35 15.49 0.90
C GLU A 177 -11.07 14.16 0.65
N SER A 178 -10.31 13.07 0.59
CA SER A 178 -10.85 11.72 0.39
C SER A 178 -11.69 11.17 1.56
N ASP A 179 -11.71 11.87 2.69
CA ASP A 179 -12.43 11.48 3.90
C ASP A 179 -13.78 12.18 4.03
N ARG A 180 -14.10 13.11 3.12
CA ARG A 180 -15.44 13.70 3.05
C ARG A 180 -16.49 12.61 2.87
N PRO A 181 -17.67 12.72 3.52
CA PRO A 181 -18.66 11.65 3.53
C PRO A 181 -19.04 11.12 2.14
N GLU A 182 -19.29 11.99 1.15
CA GLU A 182 -19.62 11.53 -0.21
C GLU A 182 -18.47 10.73 -0.86
N VAL A 183 -17.25 11.25 -0.80
CA VAL A 183 -16.07 10.63 -1.43
C VAL A 183 -15.71 9.32 -0.74
N ASN A 184 -15.72 9.31 0.60
CA ASN A 184 -15.39 8.12 1.37
C ASN A 184 -16.39 6.98 1.12
N ARG A 185 -17.69 7.30 1.03
CA ARG A 185 -18.73 6.30 0.69
C ARG A 185 -18.50 5.68 -0.68
N LEU A 186 -18.16 6.48 -1.70
CA LEU A 186 -17.86 5.97 -3.03
C LEU A 186 -16.61 5.07 -3.04
N ARG A 187 -15.54 5.48 -2.33
CA ARG A 187 -14.31 4.69 -2.19
C ARG A 187 -14.56 3.36 -1.46
N LEU A 188 -15.37 3.37 -0.40
CA LEU A 188 -15.71 2.16 0.35
C LEU A 188 -16.52 1.19 -0.52
N ARG A 189 -17.56 1.66 -1.21
CA ARG A 189 -18.35 0.83 -2.14
C ARG A 189 -17.48 0.17 -3.20
N ARG A 190 -16.57 0.94 -3.81
CA ARG A 190 -15.65 0.43 -4.83
C ARG A 190 -14.70 -0.63 -4.27
N TYR A 191 -14.13 -0.38 -3.09
CA TYR A 191 -13.33 -1.39 -2.39
C TYR A 191 -14.13 -2.68 -2.14
N GLN A 192 -15.35 -2.58 -1.61
CA GLN A 192 -16.18 -3.75 -1.30
C GLN A 192 -16.55 -4.57 -2.55
N SER A 193 -16.76 -3.90 -3.69
CA SER A 193 -17.00 -4.55 -4.98
C SER A 193 -15.75 -5.25 -5.52
N ASN A 194 -14.62 -4.53 -5.57
CA ASN A 194 -13.44 -4.99 -6.29
C ASN A 194 -12.58 -5.93 -5.45
N CYS A 195 -12.45 -5.71 -4.15
CA CYS A 195 -11.54 -6.49 -3.30
C CYS A 195 -11.95 -7.96 -3.20
N ARG A 196 -13.26 -8.25 -3.15
CA ARG A 196 -13.76 -9.64 -3.22
C ARG A 196 -13.33 -10.32 -4.51
N GLN A 197 -13.48 -9.65 -5.65
CA GLN A 197 -13.10 -10.19 -6.95
C GLN A 197 -11.59 -10.41 -7.05
N ILE A 198 -10.79 -9.46 -6.55
CA ILE A 198 -9.33 -9.57 -6.50
C ILE A 198 -8.91 -10.75 -5.61
N GLY A 199 -9.51 -10.91 -4.44
CA GLY A 199 -9.24 -12.02 -3.53
C GLY A 199 -9.63 -13.38 -4.11
N SER A 200 -10.76 -13.47 -4.83
CA SER A 200 -11.15 -14.68 -5.55
C SER A 200 -10.19 -15.01 -6.69
N ALA A 201 -9.79 -14.01 -7.49
CA ALA A 201 -8.84 -14.18 -8.58
C ALA A 201 -7.45 -14.60 -8.07
N ALA A 202 -6.95 -13.97 -7.00
CA ALA A 202 -5.68 -14.32 -6.38
C ALA A 202 -5.66 -15.80 -5.96
N ARG A 203 -6.69 -16.27 -5.25
CA ARG A 203 -6.81 -17.67 -4.86
C ARG A 203 -6.89 -18.61 -6.06
N ALA A 204 -7.69 -18.28 -7.07
CA ALA A 204 -7.84 -19.07 -8.29
C ALA A 204 -6.52 -19.22 -9.07
N TRP A 205 -5.65 -18.21 -9.02
CA TRP A 205 -4.33 -18.22 -9.67
C TRP A 205 -3.21 -18.75 -8.76
N GLY A 206 -3.54 -19.27 -7.58
CA GLY A 206 -2.55 -19.79 -6.62
C GLY A 206 -1.64 -18.72 -6.01
N LEU A 207 -2.03 -17.44 -6.09
CA LEU A 207 -1.29 -16.36 -5.45
C LEU A 207 -1.50 -16.39 -3.93
N PRO A 208 -0.42 -16.26 -3.13
CA PRO A 208 -0.55 -16.12 -1.68
C PRO A 208 -1.44 -14.93 -1.33
N TYR A 209 -2.54 -15.21 -0.64
CA TYR A 209 -3.51 -14.22 -0.20
C TYR A 209 -3.77 -14.39 1.29
N ARG A 210 -3.64 -13.29 2.05
CA ARG A 210 -3.88 -13.26 3.50
C ARG A 210 -4.71 -12.06 3.87
N GLN A 211 -5.64 -12.28 4.79
CA GLN A 211 -6.38 -11.24 5.48
C GLN A 211 -5.81 -11.07 6.88
N VAL A 212 -5.65 -9.83 7.31
CA VAL A 212 -5.17 -9.47 8.65
C VAL A 212 -6.15 -8.47 9.25
N ASP A 213 -6.58 -8.73 10.49
CA ASP A 213 -7.43 -7.81 11.22
C ASP A 213 -6.62 -6.57 11.61
N ALA A 214 -7.05 -5.43 11.11
CA ALA A 214 -6.48 -4.12 11.36
C ALA A 214 -7.22 -3.37 12.47
N THR A 215 -8.11 -4.02 13.23
CA THR A 215 -8.79 -3.46 14.41
C THR A 215 -7.82 -3.13 15.55
N PRO A 216 -6.83 -3.98 15.88
CA PRO A 216 -5.85 -3.71 16.95
C PRO A 216 -4.98 -2.47 16.70
N PRO A 217 -4.18 -2.04 17.70
CA PRO A 217 -3.19 -0.97 17.52
C PRO A 217 -2.19 -1.25 16.39
N PRO A 218 -1.63 -0.21 15.73
CA PRO A 218 -0.75 -0.38 14.57
C PRO A 218 0.45 -1.32 14.77
N ASP A 219 0.99 -1.41 16.00
CA ASP A 219 2.10 -2.31 16.34
C ASP A 219 1.72 -3.79 16.30
N GLU A 220 0.50 -4.12 16.70
CA GLU A 220 -0.02 -5.50 16.65
C GLU A 220 -0.33 -5.90 15.21
N VAL A 221 -1.06 -5.06 14.49
CA VAL A 221 -1.39 -5.26 13.07
C VAL A 221 -0.12 -5.45 12.24
N TYR A 222 0.91 -4.63 12.50
CA TYR A 222 2.20 -4.76 11.84
C TYR A 222 2.86 -6.12 12.13
N ARG A 223 2.92 -6.54 13.40
CA ARG A 223 3.53 -7.83 13.77
C ARG A 223 2.80 -9.02 13.13
N GLU A 224 1.46 -8.98 13.11
CA GLU A 224 0.65 -10.01 12.49
C GLU A 224 0.86 -10.06 10.96
N ALA A 225 0.78 -8.92 10.29
CA ALA A 225 0.97 -8.83 8.85
C ALA A 225 2.38 -9.24 8.39
N ILE A 226 3.42 -8.92 9.17
CA ILE A 226 4.78 -9.38 8.87
C ILE A 226 4.91 -10.90 9.02
N ARG A 227 4.13 -11.55 9.90
CA ARG A 227 4.10 -13.01 10.02
C ARG A 227 3.23 -13.70 8.97
N ALA A 228 2.31 -12.97 8.34
CA ALA A 228 1.36 -13.54 7.37
C ALA A 228 2.03 -14.09 6.10
N PHE A 229 3.20 -13.55 5.76
CA PHE A 229 4.01 -13.99 4.63
C PHE A 229 5.45 -14.19 5.06
N ASP A 230 6.15 -15.04 4.34
CA ASP A 230 7.59 -14.91 4.28
C ASP A 230 7.96 -13.80 3.28
N TRP A 231 8.48 -12.70 3.82
CA TRP A 231 8.83 -11.50 3.06
C TRP A 231 10.18 -11.60 2.36
N ASN A 232 10.99 -12.63 2.67
CA ASN A 232 12.37 -12.76 2.20
C ASN A 232 12.62 -13.93 1.24
N GLY A 233 11.60 -14.74 0.91
CA GLY A 233 11.72 -15.87 -0.03
C GLY A 233 12.23 -17.19 0.57
N ALA A 234 12.17 -17.39 1.89
CA ALA A 234 12.38 -18.68 2.54
C ALA A 234 11.04 -19.35 2.92
N GLU A 235 10.86 -20.61 2.57
CA GLU A 235 9.71 -21.40 3.05
C GLU A 235 9.50 -21.23 4.57
N PRO A 236 8.25 -21.20 5.04
CA PRO A 236 7.98 -21.17 6.47
C PRO A 236 8.52 -22.46 7.10
N VAL A 237 9.63 -22.36 7.84
CA VAL A 237 10.07 -23.44 8.71
C VAL A 237 8.99 -23.60 9.76
N ALA A 238 8.37 -24.78 9.79
CA ALA A 238 7.42 -25.16 10.81
C ALA A 238 8.06 -24.96 12.19
N PHE A 239 7.53 -24.05 12.99
CA PHE A 239 7.86 -24.00 14.40
C PHE A 239 7.13 -25.16 15.08
N SER A 240 7.86 -26.24 15.36
CA SER A 240 7.41 -27.22 16.35
C SER A 240 7.36 -26.51 17.70
N ALA A 241 6.19 -26.50 18.32
CA ALA A 241 6.05 -26.05 19.69
C ALA A 241 6.88 -26.95 20.61
N THR A 242 7.84 -26.34 21.30
CA THR A 242 8.43 -26.82 22.56
C THR A 242 8.55 -25.63 23.48
#